data_AF-A2EF88-F1
#
_entry.id   AF-A2EF88-F1
#
_cell.length_a   1.000
_cell.length_b   1.000
_cell.length_c   1.000
_cell.angle_alpha   90.00
_cell.angle_beta   90.00
_cell.angle_gamma   90.00
#
_symmetry.space_group_name_H-M   'P 1'
#
loop_
_entity.id
_entity.type
_entity.pdbx_description
1 polymer ?
#
loop_
_entity_poly.entity_id
_entity_poly.type
_entity_poly.pdbx_seq_one_letter_code
_entity_poly.pdbx_strand_id
1 'polypeptide(L)'
;MKTKFRIIALCSLEDINKISEAIKSRFNIITVKKYTNKEVQEITGFSDNYVEKFDFHKLILMKSIIEKIKTIHSRDRNTSEEIPREILEEQAARIVGKEDPERQNGITPLKLENGILKSDNDYILSFSSSDLTKTNIVFTKTTQTMCDRIFSALSLDIPIIIRGPSGTGKSLVADYVANLMQDFANKQNVIRIQLSGSTTVEDLFGRYSIKNDNESNTFDYIPTKLFNAVSEKS
;
A
#
# COMPACT_ATOMS: atom_id res chain seq x y z
N MET A 1 -9.04 -35.34 -2.47
CA MET A 1 -9.84 -34.08 -2.44
C MET A 1 -9.50 -33.29 -3.70
N LYS A 2 -10.42 -33.15 -4.67
CA LYS A 2 -10.16 -32.36 -5.90
C LYS A 2 -10.48 -30.89 -5.62
N THR A 3 -9.46 -30.08 -5.43
CA THR A 3 -9.61 -28.63 -5.25
C THR A 3 -10.11 -28.02 -6.57
N LYS A 4 -11.36 -27.52 -6.59
CA LYS A 4 -11.89 -26.77 -7.73
C LYS A 4 -11.38 -25.32 -7.61
N PHE A 5 -10.34 -24.97 -8.36
CA PHE A 5 -9.94 -23.57 -8.50
C PHE A 5 -10.62 -22.96 -9.73
N ARG A 6 -10.92 -21.66 -9.66
CA ARG A 6 -11.45 -20.86 -10.77
C ARG A 6 -10.37 -19.88 -11.19
N ILE A 7 -10.06 -19.83 -12.48
CA ILE A 7 -9.14 -18.84 -13.04
C ILE A 7 -9.99 -17.66 -13.54
N ILE A 8 -9.69 -16.45 -13.07
CA ILE A 8 -10.24 -15.21 -13.62
C ILE A 8 -9.10 -14.53 -14.37
N ALA A 9 -9.28 -14.34 -15.67
CA ALA A 9 -8.34 -13.63 -16.52
C ALA A 9 -9.01 -12.37 -17.08
N LEU A 10 -8.30 -11.25 -17.05
CA LEU A 10 -8.78 -9.97 -17.59
C LEU A 10 -8.26 -9.81 -19.03
N CYS A 11 -9.17 -9.52 -19.96
CA CYS A 11 -8.84 -9.22 -21.35
C CYS A 11 -9.54 -7.90 -21.73
N SER A 12 -8.89 -7.08 -22.56
CA SER A 12 -9.56 -5.90 -23.11
C SER A 12 -10.64 -6.35 -24.11
N LEU A 13 -11.69 -5.53 -24.28
CA LEU A 13 -12.75 -5.80 -25.26
C LEU A 13 -12.21 -5.91 -26.70
N GLU A 14 -11.14 -5.18 -27.01
CA GLU A 14 -10.50 -5.17 -28.32
C GLU A 14 -9.69 -6.44 -28.59
N ASP A 15 -9.14 -7.05 -27.54
CA ASP A 15 -8.33 -8.27 -27.61
C ASP A 15 -9.16 -9.55 -27.50
N ILE A 16 -10.48 -9.47 -27.30
CA ILE A 16 -11.35 -10.66 -27.21
C ILE A 16 -11.31 -11.51 -28.48
N ASN A 17 -11.07 -10.86 -29.63
CA ASN A 17 -10.92 -11.51 -30.93
C ASN A 17 -9.56 -12.21 -31.09
N LYS A 18 -8.58 -11.87 -30.25
CA LYS A 18 -7.26 -12.55 -30.20
C LYS A 18 -7.28 -13.81 -29.34
N ILE A 19 -8.37 -14.04 -28.60
CA ILE A 19 -8.55 -15.26 -27.82
C ILE A 19 -8.83 -16.43 -28.77
N SER A 20 -8.07 -17.51 -28.66
CA SER A 20 -8.24 -18.69 -29.51
C SER A 20 -9.57 -19.39 -29.26
N GLU A 21 -10.13 -20.02 -30.30
CA GLU A 21 -11.36 -20.83 -30.19
C GLU A 21 -11.24 -21.94 -29.14
N ALA A 22 -10.04 -22.49 -28.94
CA ALA A 22 -9.76 -23.47 -27.90
C ALA A 22 -9.96 -22.93 -26.48
N ILE A 23 -9.64 -21.65 -26.24
CA ILE A 23 -9.89 -20.99 -24.95
C ILE A 23 -11.38 -20.68 -24.81
N LYS A 24 -12.03 -20.14 -25.86
CA LYS A 24 -13.46 -19.83 -25.84
C LYS A 24 -14.32 -21.07 -25.54
N SER A 25 -13.93 -22.25 -26.03
CA SER A 25 -14.65 -23.51 -25.79
C SER A 25 -14.48 -24.07 -24.36
N ARG A 26 -13.44 -23.68 -23.63
CA ARG A 26 -13.10 -24.28 -22.32
C ARG A 26 -13.30 -23.36 -21.13
N PHE A 27 -13.55 -22.07 -21.37
CA PHE A 27 -13.70 -21.06 -20.33
C PHE A 27 -15.00 -20.27 -20.51
N ASN A 28 -15.64 -19.94 -19.38
CA ASN A 28 -16.74 -18.98 -19.36
C ASN A 28 -16.15 -17.57 -19.44
N ILE A 29 -16.44 -16.86 -20.53
CA ILE A 29 -16.00 -15.48 -20.71
C ILE A 29 -17.12 -14.56 -20.21
N ILE A 30 -16.80 -13.74 -19.20
CA ILE A 30 -17.72 -12.73 -18.66
C ILE A 30 -17.19 -11.36 -19.07
N THR A 31 -17.96 -10.66 -19.88
CA THR A 31 -17.65 -9.28 -20.28
C THR A 31 -18.29 -8.32 -19.30
N VAL A 32 -17.48 -7.49 -18.66
CA VAL A 32 -17.94 -6.45 -17.73
C VAL A 32 -17.84 -5.10 -18.44
N LYS A 33 -18.97 -4.38 -18.55
CA LYS A 33 -18.97 -3.00 -19.08
C LYS A 33 -18.20 -2.08 -18.14
N LYS A 34 -17.50 -1.08 -18.70
CA LYS A 34 -16.98 0.02 -17.88
C LYS A 34 -18.15 0.81 -17.29
N TYR A 35 -18.01 1.24 -16.05
CA TYR A 35 -18.97 2.14 -15.42
C TYR A 35 -18.99 3.49 -16.14
N THR A 36 -20.18 4.03 -16.34
CA THR A 36 -20.39 5.44 -16.76
C THR A 36 -20.04 6.39 -15.61
N ASN A 37 -19.71 7.65 -15.91
CA ASN A 37 -19.40 8.62 -14.85
C ASN A 37 -20.54 8.76 -13.83
N LYS A 38 -21.80 8.70 -14.26
CA LYS A 38 -22.97 8.70 -13.36
C LYS A 38 -22.99 7.50 -12.42
N GLU A 39 -22.76 6.29 -12.94
CA GLU A 39 -22.67 5.08 -12.10
C GLU A 39 -21.48 5.18 -11.12
N VAL A 40 -20.34 5.73 -11.56
CA VAL A 40 -19.18 5.95 -10.69
C VAL A 40 -19.51 6.93 -9.56
N GLN A 41 -20.23 8.02 -9.84
CA GLN A 41 -20.67 8.98 -8.82
C GLN A 41 -21.61 8.34 -7.81
N GLU A 42 -22.57 7.54 -8.27
CA GLU A 42 -23.51 6.86 -7.41
C GLU A 42 -22.81 5.86 -6.46
N ILE A 43 -21.84 5.10 -6.99
CA ILE A 43 -21.09 4.09 -6.21
C ILE A 43 -20.12 4.75 -5.23
N THR A 44 -19.38 5.75 -5.69
CA THR A 44 -18.26 6.32 -4.93
C THR A 44 -18.68 7.52 -4.07
N GLY A 45 -19.73 8.23 -4.50
CA GLY A 45 -20.23 9.46 -3.90
C GLY A 45 -19.55 10.73 -4.43
N PHE A 46 -18.39 10.64 -5.09
CA PHE A 46 -17.58 11.82 -5.47
C PHE A 46 -18.23 12.68 -6.55
N SER A 47 -17.89 13.98 -6.57
CA SER A 47 -18.34 14.93 -7.60
C SER A 47 -17.67 14.70 -8.96
N ASP A 48 -18.25 15.28 -10.02
CA ASP A 48 -17.72 15.23 -11.41
C ASP A 48 -16.21 15.55 -11.47
N ASN A 49 -15.78 16.58 -10.72
CA ASN A 49 -14.39 17.04 -10.69
C ASN A 49 -13.40 15.93 -10.31
N TYR A 50 -13.78 14.98 -9.44
CA TYR A 50 -12.93 13.85 -9.08
C TYR A 50 -13.13 12.67 -10.03
N VAL A 51 -14.37 12.39 -10.44
CA VAL A 51 -14.69 11.27 -11.34
C VAL A 51 -14.02 11.42 -12.71
N GLU A 52 -13.84 12.65 -13.19
CA GLU A 52 -13.12 12.93 -14.42
C GLU A 52 -11.60 12.82 -14.28
N LYS A 53 -11.07 13.06 -13.08
CA LYS A 53 -9.62 13.11 -12.82
C LYS A 53 -9.02 11.77 -12.39
N PHE A 54 -9.81 10.91 -11.77
CA PHE A 54 -9.35 9.67 -11.17
C PHE A 54 -10.08 8.46 -11.75
N ASP A 55 -9.33 7.38 -11.99
CA ASP A 55 -9.94 6.10 -12.35
C ASP A 55 -10.73 5.50 -11.17
N PHE A 56 -11.62 4.55 -11.48
CA PHE A 56 -12.50 3.93 -10.49
C PHE A 56 -11.73 3.32 -9.30
N HIS A 57 -10.57 2.70 -9.53
CA HIS A 57 -9.79 2.10 -8.46
C HIS A 57 -9.23 3.15 -7.50
N LYS A 58 -8.75 4.26 -8.03
CA LYS A 58 -8.31 5.41 -7.24
C LYS A 58 -9.44 6.02 -6.44
N LEU A 59 -10.64 6.14 -7.01
CA LEU A 59 -11.82 6.65 -6.29
C LEU A 59 -12.23 5.71 -5.15
N ILE A 60 -12.23 4.39 -5.37
CA ILE A 60 -12.50 3.42 -4.29
C ILE A 60 -11.45 3.51 -3.18
N LEU A 61 -10.17 3.65 -3.55
CA LEU A 61 -9.09 3.86 -2.59
C LEU A 61 -9.28 5.16 -1.80
N MET A 62 -9.62 6.27 -2.48
CA MET A 62 -9.92 7.55 -1.83
C MET A 62 -11.07 7.39 -0.83
N LYS A 63 -12.15 6.69 -1.20
CA LYS A 63 -13.26 6.39 -0.27
C LYS A 63 -12.78 5.63 0.96
N SER A 64 -11.93 4.60 0.78
CA SER A 64 -11.35 3.85 1.90
C SER A 64 -10.46 4.71 2.79
N ILE A 65 -9.68 5.64 2.21
CA ILE A 65 -8.83 6.58 2.95
C ILE A 65 -9.70 7.51 3.80
N ILE A 66 -10.75 8.09 3.22
CA ILE A 66 -11.69 8.97 3.92
C ILE A 66 -12.31 8.28 5.12
N GLU A 67 -12.78 7.05 4.96
CA GLU A 67 -13.37 6.29 6.07
C GLU A 67 -12.36 5.97 7.18
N LYS A 68 -11.11 5.66 6.82
CA LYS A 68 -10.04 5.47 7.82
C LYS A 68 -9.74 6.77 8.56
N ILE A 69 -9.60 7.91 7.86
CA ILE A 69 -9.39 9.23 8.48
C ILE A 69 -10.52 9.57 9.47
N LYS A 70 -11.79 9.36 9.08
CA LYS A 70 -12.93 9.58 9.99
C LYS A 70 -12.86 8.69 11.24
N THR A 71 -12.50 7.41 11.06
CA THR A 71 -12.37 6.44 12.15
C THR A 71 -11.25 6.83 13.12
N ILE A 72 -10.18 7.42 12.61
CA ILE A 72 -9.06 7.93 13.41
C ILE A 72 -9.46 9.19 14.16
N HIS A 73 -10.06 10.16 13.47
CA HIS A 73 -10.46 11.44 14.04
C HIS A 73 -11.44 11.27 15.20
N SER A 74 -12.37 10.30 15.10
CA SER A 74 -13.31 9.99 16.18
C SER A 74 -12.67 9.29 17.39
N ARG A 75 -11.48 8.70 17.26
CA ARG A 75 -10.76 8.03 18.35
C ARG A 75 -9.83 8.97 19.12
N ASP A 76 -9.07 9.80 18.41
CA ASP A 76 -8.00 10.60 19.01
C ASP A 76 -8.45 11.96 19.55
N ARG A 77 -9.61 12.47 19.11
CA ARG A 77 -10.14 13.74 19.56
C ARG A 77 -11.55 13.53 20.09
N ASN A 78 -11.78 13.82 21.37
CA ASN A 78 -13.10 14.00 22.00
C ASN A 78 -13.87 15.21 21.40
N THR A 79 -13.79 15.42 20.09
CA THR A 79 -14.38 16.54 19.35
C THR A 79 -15.54 16.01 18.52
N SER A 80 -16.75 16.48 18.81
CA SER A 80 -17.96 16.20 18.03
C SER A 80 -18.02 16.95 16.68
N GLU A 81 -16.95 17.65 16.31
CA GLU A 81 -16.87 18.38 15.04
C GLU A 81 -16.51 17.42 13.89
N GLU A 82 -17.46 17.22 12.98
CA GLU A 82 -17.24 16.49 11.73
C GLU A 82 -16.28 17.27 10.82
N ILE A 83 -15.29 16.57 10.26
CA ILE A 83 -14.43 17.16 9.23
C ILE A 83 -15.27 17.37 7.97
N PRO A 84 -15.30 18.58 7.40
CA PRO A 84 -16.00 18.85 6.15
C PRO A 84 -15.57 17.88 5.05
N ARG A 85 -16.56 17.37 4.32
CA ARG A 85 -16.34 16.38 3.26
C ARG A 85 -15.33 16.85 2.21
N GLU A 86 -15.39 18.11 1.83
CA GLU A 86 -14.49 18.70 0.83
C GLU A 86 -13.01 18.58 1.21
N ILE A 87 -12.70 18.78 2.50
CA ILE A 87 -11.35 18.62 3.04
C ILE A 87 -10.92 17.16 2.96
N LEU A 88 -11.78 16.22 3.35
CA LEU A 88 -11.49 14.78 3.28
C LEU A 88 -11.22 14.32 1.85
N GLU A 89 -12.01 14.80 0.88
CA GLU A 89 -11.82 14.47 -0.54
C GLU A 89 -10.51 15.05 -1.09
N GLU A 90 -10.16 16.28 -0.70
CA GLU A 90 -8.89 16.91 -1.09
C GLU A 90 -7.70 16.13 -0.55
N GLN A 91 -7.73 15.74 0.74
CA GLN A 91 -6.65 14.98 1.36
C GLN A 91 -6.51 13.58 0.76
N ALA A 92 -7.63 12.90 0.50
CA ALA A 92 -7.61 11.61 -0.18
C ALA A 92 -7.02 11.72 -1.60
N ALA A 93 -7.34 12.79 -2.33
CA ALA A 93 -6.80 13.03 -3.66
C ALA A 93 -5.29 13.34 -3.65
N ARG A 94 -4.82 14.09 -2.64
CA ARG A 94 -3.38 14.33 -2.40
C ARG A 94 -2.63 13.01 -2.18
N ILE A 95 -3.17 12.12 -1.33
CA ILE A 95 -2.57 10.80 -1.06
C ILE A 95 -2.54 9.93 -2.33
N VAL A 96 -3.64 9.88 -3.08
CA VAL A 96 -3.80 8.91 -4.19
C VAL A 96 -3.09 9.32 -5.47
N GLY A 97 -2.84 10.61 -5.73
CA GLY A 97 -2.30 10.92 -7.06
C GLY A 97 -1.93 12.35 -7.39
N LYS A 98 -2.34 13.35 -6.61
CA LYS A 98 -2.04 14.73 -7.01
C LYS A 98 -0.66 15.14 -6.50
N GLU A 99 0.27 15.35 -7.42
CA GLU A 99 1.48 16.11 -7.11
C GLU A 99 1.04 17.52 -6.70
N ASP A 100 1.55 17.98 -5.57
CA ASP A 100 1.35 19.35 -5.15
C ASP A 100 2.41 20.22 -5.88
N PRO A 101 1.99 21.01 -6.89
CA PRO A 101 2.93 21.78 -7.71
C PRO A 101 3.65 22.86 -6.91
N GLU A 102 3.08 23.29 -5.77
CA GLU A 102 3.60 24.36 -4.92
C GLU A 102 4.70 23.90 -3.96
N ARG A 103 4.98 22.58 -3.90
CA ARG A 103 6.05 22.05 -3.05
C ARG A 103 7.42 22.63 -3.40
N GLN A 104 8.13 23.06 -2.36
CA GLN A 104 9.51 23.52 -2.44
C GLN A 104 10.48 22.35 -2.35
N ASN A 105 11.51 22.32 -3.21
CA ASN A 105 12.54 21.29 -3.17
C ASN A 105 13.40 21.42 -1.89
N GLY A 106 13.96 20.29 -1.46
CA GLY A 106 14.93 20.21 -0.35
C GLY A 106 14.31 20.10 1.03
N ILE A 107 12.99 20.24 1.17
CA ILE A 107 12.28 20.11 2.44
C ILE A 107 11.68 18.71 2.55
N THR A 108 11.87 18.06 3.70
CA THR A 108 11.19 16.80 3.99
C THR A 108 9.72 17.06 4.28
N PRO A 109 8.79 16.25 3.75
CA PRO A 109 7.37 16.46 4.02
C PRO A 109 6.94 15.88 5.37
N LEU A 110 7.86 15.25 6.10
CA LEU A 110 7.62 14.70 7.44
C LEU A 110 8.29 15.59 8.49
N LYS A 111 7.53 15.98 9.51
CA LYS A 111 7.97 16.84 10.61
C LYS A 111 7.80 16.11 11.93
N LEU A 112 8.70 16.38 12.87
CA LEU A 112 8.60 15.88 14.23
C LEU A 112 8.10 17.00 15.14
N GLU A 113 6.93 16.81 15.73
CA GLU A 113 6.33 17.72 16.70
C GLU A 113 6.05 16.95 17.99
N ASN A 114 6.65 17.36 19.12
CA ASN A 114 6.44 16.73 20.43
C ASN A 114 6.70 15.19 20.44
N GLY A 115 7.70 14.72 19.69
CA GLY A 115 8.02 13.28 19.58
C GLY A 115 7.11 12.50 18.63
N ILE A 116 6.19 13.19 17.97
CA ILE A 116 5.22 12.64 17.05
C ILE A 116 5.59 13.04 15.61
N LEU A 117 5.72 12.06 14.74
CA LEU A 117 5.94 12.19 13.31
C LEU A 117 4.63 12.53 12.62
N LYS A 118 4.60 13.67 11.95
CA LYS A 118 3.47 14.16 11.15
C LYS A 118 3.91 14.37 9.71
N SER A 119 3.02 14.14 8.77
CA SER A 119 3.18 14.63 7.40
C SER A 119 2.62 16.06 7.29
N ASP A 120 2.93 16.76 6.21
CA ASP A 120 2.25 18.00 5.82
C ASP A 120 0.71 17.82 5.63
N ASN A 121 0.19 16.59 5.67
CA ASN A 121 -1.23 16.31 5.76
C ASN A 121 -1.66 16.11 7.22
N ASP A 122 -2.37 17.09 7.77
CA ASP A 122 -2.82 17.17 9.17
C ASP A 122 -3.75 16.04 9.63
N TYR A 123 -4.26 15.21 8.69
CA TYR A 123 -5.25 14.16 8.96
C TYR A 123 -4.68 12.74 8.93
N ILE A 124 -3.36 12.60 8.77
CA ILE A 124 -2.69 11.31 8.80
C ILE A 124 -2.26 10.99 10.24
N LEU A 125 -2.48 9.75 10.67
CA LEU A 125 -2.06 9.25 11.98
C LEU A 125 -0.60 9.57 12.24
N SER A 126 -0.36 9.96 13.47
CA SER A 126 0.88 10.54 13.89
C SER A 126 1.64 9.49 14.70
N PHE A 127 2.77 9.00 14.19
CA PHE A 127 3.53 7.93 14.83
C PHE A 127 4.50 8.50 15.84
N SER A 128 4.76 7.82 16.95
CA SER A 128 5.94 8.17 17.75
C SER A 128 7.20 7.95 16.89
N SER A 129 8.18 8.83 17.04
CA SER A 129 9.46 8.72 16.34
C SER A 129 10.61 8.58 17.32
N SER A 130 11.63 7.83 16.92
CA SER A 130 12.80 7.55 17.76
C SER A 130 13.96 8.51 17.53
N ASP A 131 14.08 9.17 16.37
CA ASP A 131 14.91 10.36 16.09
C ASP A 131 14.92 10.66 14.58
N LEU A 132 14.87 11.94 14.19
CA LEU A 132 15.14 12.39 12.82
C LEU A 132 16.66 12.35 12.56
N THR A 133 17.27 11.16 12.59
CA THR A 133 18.68 11.05 12.25
C THR A 133 18.90 11.48 10.79
N LYS A 134 19.90 12.34 10.58
CA LYS A 134 20.25 12.90 9.26
C LYS A 134 20.34 11.79 8.21
N THR A 135 19.39 11.77 7.29
CA THR A 135 19.46 10.91 6.11
C THR A 135 20.02 11.71 4.94
N ASN A 136 20.89 11.09 4.14
CA ASN A 136 21.44 11.67 2.92
C ASN A 136 20.41 11.63 1.77
N ILE A 137 19.17 12.01 2.05
CA ILE A 137 18.10 12.06 1.04
C ILE A 137 17.92 13.51 0.62
N VAL A 138 18.12 13.76 -0.67
CA VAL A 138 17.75 15.03 -1.30
C VAL A 138 16.28 14.94 -1.70
N PHE A 139 15.43 15.71 -1.02
CA PHE A 139 13.99 15.72 -1.26
C PHE A 139 13.63 16.56 -2.50
N THR A 140 13.59 15.93 -3.67
CA THR A 140 12.94 16.51 -4.86
C THR A 140 11.41 16.44 -4.73
N LYS A 141 10.64 17.22 -5.51
CA LYS A 141 9.16 17.16 -5.50
C LYS A 141 8.60 15.73 -5.62
N THR A 142 9.20 14.90 -6.48
CA THR A 142 8.79 13.50 -6.68
C THR A 142 9.16 12.61 -5.49
N THR A 143 10.35 12.80 -4.91
CA THR A 143 10.79 12.12 -3.68
C THR A 143 9.90 12.47 -2.49
N GLN A 144 9.51 13.74 -2.33
CA GLN A 144 8.58 14.18 -1.29
C GLN A 144 7.21 13.53 -1.48
N THR A 145 6.68 13.55 -2.70
CA THR A 145 5.38 12.92 -3.01
C THR A 145 5.42 11.42 -2.72
N MET A 146 6.52 10.74 -3.05
CA MET A 146 6.72 9.33 -2.72
C MET A 146 6.79 9.11 -1.21
N CYS A 147 7.53 9.95 -0.49
CA CYS A 147 7.68 9.87 0.97
C CYS A 147 6.32 9.99 1.66
N ASP A 148 5.50 10.98 1.29
CA ASP A 148 4.17 11.14 1.86
C ASP A 148 3.26 9.98 1.52
N ARG A 149 3.31 9.46 0.29
CA ARG A 149 2.49 8.31 -0.09
C ARG A 149 2.82 7.08 0.75
N ILE A 150 4.11 6.81 0.97
CA ILE A 150 4.53 5.70 1.82
C ILE A 150 4.07 5.92 3.25
N PHE A 151 4.32 7.11 3.81
CA PHE A 151 3.91 7.44 5.17
C PHE A 151 2.39 7.33 5.34
N SER A 152 1.61 7.92 4.43
CA SER A 152 0.15 7.86 4.43
C SER A 152 -0.36 6.42 4.36
N ALA A 153 0.21 5.61 3.48
CA ALA A 153 -0.21 4.24 3.28
C ALA A 153 0.04 3.37 4.51
N LEU A 154 1.22 3.51 5.13
CA LEU A 154 1.54 2.81 6.37
C LEU A 154 0.64 3.28 7.52
N SER A 155 0.44 4.60 7.63
CA SER A 155 -0.43 5.21 8.64
C SER A 155 -1.87 4.76 8.54
N LEU A 156 -2.33 4.53 7.32
CA LEU A 156 -3.69 4.09 7.06
C LEU A 156 -3.76 2.56 6.93
N ASP A 157 -2.71 1.78 7.16
CA ASP A 157 -2.71 0.32 6.94
C ASP A 157 -3.29 -0.05 5.55
N ILE A 158 -2.72 0.55 4.50
CA ILE A 158 -3.09 0.34 3.11
C ILE A 158 -1.88 -0.27 2.38
N PRO A 159 -2.01 -1.47 1.78
CA PRO A 159 -0.94 -2.03 0.96
C PRO A 159 -0.74 -1.19 -0.30
N ILE A 160 0.51 -0.82 -0.59
CA ILE A 160 0.86 0.01 -1.75
C ILE A 160 1.91 -0.63 -2.65
N ILE A 161 1.83 -0.29 -3.94
CA ILE A 161 2.83 -0.62 -4.95
C ILE A 161 3.41 0.67 -5.49
N ILE A 162 4.73 0.84 -5.35
CA ILE A 162 5.43 2.04 -5.84
C ILE A 162 6.02 1.75 -7.21
N ARG A 163 5.49 2.40 -8.24
CA ARG A 163 5.96 2.27 -9.64
C ARG A 163 6.81 3.47 -10.04
N GLY A 164 7.78 3.23 -10.92
CA GLY A 164 8.58 4.27 -11.56
C GLY A 164 9.90 3.73 -12.12
N PRO A 165 10.69 4.56 -12.80
CA PRO A 165 11.98 4.18 -13.39
C PRO A 165 12.96 3.60 -12.37
N SER A 166 13.87 2.72 -12.78
CA SER A 166 14.94 2.21 -11.91
C SER A 166 15.84 3.37 -11.42
N GLY A 167 16.48 3.20 -10.26
CA GLY A 167 17.42 4.22 -9.73
C GLY A 167 16.78 5.47 -9.10
N THR A 168 15.46 5.59 -9.06
CA THR A 168 14.74 6.77 -8.50
C THR A 168 14.63 6.79 -6.97
N GLY A 169 15.36 5.94 -6.25
CA GLY A 169 15.38 5.94 -4.78
C GLY A 169 14.16 5.33 -4.09
N LYS A 170 13.30 4.56 -4.79
CA LYS A 170 12.10 3.93 -4.19
C LYS A 170 12.35 3.18 -2.88
N SER A 171 13.33 2.28 -2.88
CA SER A 171 13.69 1.51 -1.69
C SER A 171 14.30 2.41 -0.61
N LEU A 172 15.10 3.41 -1.00
CA LEU A 172 15.70 4.37 -0.07
C LEU A 172 14.63 5.17 0.69
N VAL A 173 13.59 5.65 -0.01
CA VAL A 173 12.48 6.39 0.61
C VAL A 173 11.63 5.47 1.48
N ALA A 174 11.39 4.22 1.06
CA ALA A 174 10.68 3.24 1.88
C ALA A 174 11.42 2.92 3.18
N ASP A 175 12.73 2.67 3.10
CA ASP A 175 13.58 2.44 4.27
C ASP A 175 13.62 3.68 5.17
N TYR A 176 13.67 4.89 4.59
CA TYR A 176 13.62 6.14 5.35
C TYR A 176 12.35 6.26 6.19
N VAL A 177 11.18 6.12 5.57
CA VAL A 177 9.89 6.25 6.28
C VAL A 177 9.77 5.18 7.36
N ALA A 178 10.13 3.93 7.05
CA ALA A 178 10.06 2.85 8.03
C ALA A 178 10.99 3.08 9.23
N ASN A 179 12.21 3.61 9.04
CA ASN A 179 13.10 3.90 10.17
C ASN A 179 12.61 5.05 11.06
N LEU A 180 11.79 5.97 10.54
CA LEU A 180 11.27 7.10 11.32
C LEU A 180 10.08 6.73 12.20
N MET A 181 9.30 5.73 11.82
CA MET A 181 8.14 5.27 12.59
C MET A 181 8.62 4.33 13.69
N GLN A 182 8.40 4.66 14.97
CA GLN A 182 8.95 3.91 16.12
C GLN A 182 8.54 2.43 16.10
N ASP A 183 7.32 2.12 15.67
CA ASP A 183 6.82 0.75 15.48
C ASP A 183 7.70 -0.08 14.53
N PHE A 184 8.43 0.58 13.63
CA PHE A 184 9.30 -0.05 12.64
C PHE A 184 10.81 0.22 12.89
N ALA A 185 11.14 1.22 13.70
CA ALA A 185 12.49 1.75 13.90
C ALA A 185 13.50 0.74 14.48
N ASN A 186 13.05 -0.34 15.13
CA ASN A 186 13.93 -1.36 15.71
C ASN A 186 14.48 -2.37 14.69
N LYS A 187 14.23 -2.21 13.38
CA LYS A 187 14.65 -3.11 12.27
C LYS A 187 14.20 -4.58 12.37
N GLN A 188 13.61 -4.99 13.50
CA GLN A 188 13.02 -6.32 13.67
C GLN A 188 11.67 -6.43 12.94
N ASN A 189 11.01 -5.30 12.68
CA ASN A 189 9.65 -5.26 12.15
C ASN A 189 9.58 -4.97 10.64
N VAL A 190 10.73 -4.79 9.97
CA VAL A 190 10.80 -4.58 8.51
C VAL A 190 11.47 -5.78 7.86
N ILE A 191 10.69 -6.59 7.16
CA ILE A 191 11.19 -7.77 6.43
C ILE A 191 11.30 -7.41 4.96
N ARG A 192 12.53 -7.34 4.45
CA ARG A 192 12.79 -7.14 3.03
C ARG A 192 12.87 -8.47 2.31
N ILE A 193 12.00 -8.66 1.34
CA ILE A 193 11.95 -9.86 0.50
C ILE A 193 12.28 -9.47 -0.94
N GLN A 194 13.40 -10.00 -1.44
CA GLN A 194 13.82 -9.79 -2.82
C GLN A 194 13.31 -10.97 -3.66
N LEU A 195 12.32 -10.72 -4.52
CA LEU A 195 11.79 -11.75 -5.42
C LEU A 195 12.59 -11.81 -6.72
N SER A 196 12.78 -13.02 -7.22
CA SER A 196 13.43 -13.33 -8.50
C SER A 196 12.66 -14.46 -9.22
N GLY A 197 13.01 -14.73 -10.48
CA GLY A 197 12.44 -15.87 -11.23
C GLY A 197 12.79 -17.25 -10.65
N SER A 198 13.75 -17.32 -9.73
CA SER A 198 14.14 -18.54 -9.03
C SER A 198 13.58 -18.63 -7.61
N THR A 199 12.80 -17.65 -7.15
CA THR A 199 12.22 -17.68 -5.80
C THR A 199 11.11 -18.73 -5.72
N THR A 200 11.25 -19.66 -4.77
CA THR A 200 10.31 -20.77 -4.56
C THR A 200 9.35 -20.48 -3.40
N VAL A 201 8.31 -21.31 -3.27
CA VAL A 201 7.38 -21.26 -2.11
C VAL A 201 8.13 -21.55 -0.81
N GLU A 202 9.12 -22.44 -0.86
CA GLU A 202 9.95 -22.78 0.30
C GLU A 202 10.79 -21.58 0.77
N ASP A 203 11.29 -20.75 -0.15
CA ASP A 203 12.01 -19.52 0.17
C ASP A 203 11.13 -18.47 0.87
N LEU A 204 9.81 -18.52 0.63
CA LEU A 204 8.85 -17.57 1.20
C LEU A 204 8.21 -18.06 2.49
N PHE A 205 7.88 -19.35 2.60
CA PHE A 205 7.11 -19.86 3.73
C PHE A 205 7.90 -20.82 4.62
N GLY A 206 8.92 -21.49 4.09
CA GLY A 206 9.71 -22.46 4.83
C GLY A 206 9.66 -23.85 4.20
N ARG A 207 10.48 -24.73 4.72
CA ARG A 207 10.68 -26.08 4.20
C ARG A 207 10.82 -27.09 5.32
N TYR A 208 10.49 -28.35 5.02
CA TYR A 208 10.81 -29.45 5.91
C TYR A 208 12.29 -29.82 5.75
N SER A 209 12.97 -30.01 6.87
CA SER A 209 14.36 -30.46 6.89
C SER A 209 14.55 -31.57 7.92
N ILE A 210 15.55 -32.40 7.69
CA ILE A 210 15.90 -33.48 8.60
C ILE A 210 16.79 -32.88 9.67
N LYS A 211 16.38 -33.02 10.93
CA LYS A 211 17.20 -32.67 12.08
C LYS A 211 17.76 -33.97 12.66
N ASN A 212 19.09 -34.08 12.63
CA ASN A 212 19.77 -35.20 13.27
C ASN A 212 20.03 -34.79 14.72
N ASP A 213 19.18 -35.28 15.62
CA ASP A 213 19.55 -35.33 17.03
C ASP A 213 20.28 -36.68 17.25
N ASN A 214 21.27 -36.73 18.14
CA ASN A 214 22.22 -37.86 18.24
C ASN A 214 21.57 -39.26 18.47
N GLU A 215 20.25 -39.32 18.67
CA GLU A 215 19.46 -40.53 18.93
C GLU A 215 18.31 -40.77 17.93
N SER A 216 17.92 -39.82 17.06
CA SER A 216 16.89 -40.04 16.02
C SER A 216 16.87 -38.97 14.92
N ASN A 217 16.47 -39.36 13.71
CA ASN A 217 16.22 -38.42 12.61
C ASN A 217 14.75 -37.96 12.66
N THR A 218 14.51 -36.69 13.00
CA THR A 218 13.17 -36.09 12.94
C THR A 218 13.02 -35.21 11.72
N PHE A 219 11.79 -35.12 11.19
CA PHE A 219 11.44 -34.19 10.13
C PHE A 219 10.80 -32.95 10.76
N ASP A 220 11.56 -31.86 10.82
CA ASP A 220 11.11 -30.61 11.42
C ASP A 220 10.82 -29.57 10.33
N TYR A 221 9.75 -28.79 10.53
CA TYR A 221 9.46 -27.65 9.67
C TYR A 221 10.32 -26.46 10.06
N ILE A 222 11.05 -25.89 9.10
CA ILE A 222 11.85 -24.68 9.28
C ILE A 222 11.10 -23.51 8.63
N PRO A 223 10.42 -22.65 9.43
CA PRO A 223 9.72 -21.50 8.91
C PRO A 223 10.68 -20.38 8.48
N THR A 224 10.25 -19.55 7.52
CA THR A 224 10.97 -18.33 7.12
C THR A 224 10.61 -17.14 8.00
N LYS A 225 11.35 -16.03 7.85
CA LYS A 225 11.01 -14.76 8.51
C LYS A 225 9.61 -14.25 8.12
N LEU A 226 9.24 -14.38 6.84
CA LEU A 226 7.90 -13.99 6.37
C LEU A 226 6.83 -14.86 7.04
N PHE A 227 7.03 -16.17 7.10
CA PHE A 227 6.09 -17.08 7.76
C PHE A 227 5.88 -16.71 9.22
N ASN A 228 6.97 -16.46 9.96
CA ASN A 228 6.89 -16.05 11.36
C ASN A 228 6.13 -14.72 11.50
N ALA A 229 6.44 -13.72 10.68
CA ALA A 229 5.76 -12.42 10.76
C ALA A 229 4.26 -12.47 10.42
N VAL A 230 3.82 -13.41 9.58
CA VAL A 230 2.40 -13.60 9.28
C VAL A 230 1.71 -14.47 10.35
N SER A 231 2.46 -15.34 11.03
CA SER A 231 1.94 -16.29 12.02
C SER A 231 1.92 -15.74 13.44
N GLU A 232 2.82 -14.82 13.76
CA GLU A 232 2.77 -14.01 14.97
C GLU A 232 1.50 -13.13 14.89
N LYS A 233 0.46 -13.52 15.62
CA LYS A 233 -0.76 -12.73 15.73
C LYS A 233 -0.42 -11.33 16.24
N SER A 234 -0.87 -10.29 15.52
CA SER A 234 -1.18 -8.98 16.12
C SER A 234 -2.26 -9.11 17.19
#